data_AF-A0A0B7B3P9-F1
#
_entry.id   AF-A0A0B7B3P9-F1
#
_cell.length_a   1.000
_cell.length_b   1.000
_cell.length_c   1.000
_cell.angle_alpha   90.00
_cell.angle_beta   90.00
_cell.angle_gamma   90.00
#
_symmetry.space_group_name_H-M   'P 1'
#
loop_
_entity.id
_entity.type
_entity.pdbx_description
1 polymer ?
#
loop_
_entity_poly.entity_id
_entity_poly.type
_entity_poly.pdbx_seq_one_letter_code
_entity_poly.pdbx_strand_id
1 'polypeptide(L)'
;MFSGSKDKPFKGQHFGKLRRRCLRKRKLFIDGEFPPTGSSLFFSRPAPADIVWKRPKDIIPDPKFFIDKASADDFSQGSLGNCWFVAACACIAEDSALWKKVVPDYKEQVFSPNSRYAGIFHFK
;
A
#
# COMPACT_ATOMS: atom_id res chain seq x y z
N MET A 1 29.41 -6.13 -8.21
CA MET A 1 28.51 -4.97 -8.32
C MET A 1 27.25 -5.41 -9.05
N PHE A 2 26.16 -5.70 -8.34
CA PHE A 2 24.88 -5.99 -8.99
C PHE A 2 24.22 -4.67 -9.38
N SER A 3 24.21 -4.39 -10.68
CA SER A 3 23.42 -3.30 -11.26
C SER A 3 21.95 -3.59 -11.00
N GLY A 4 21.34 -2.89 -10.04
CA GLY A 4 19.91 -2.97 -9.77
C GLY A 4 19.14 -2.52 -11.02
N SER A 5 18.33 -3.41 -11.59
CA SER A 5 17.43 -3.07 -12.69
C SER A 5 16.58 -1.87 -12.25
N LYS A 6 16.49 -0.82 -13.08
CA LYS A 6 15.54 0.27 -12.82
C LYS A 6 14.13 -0.31 -12.89
N ASP A 7 13.45 -0.39 -11.75
CA ASP A 7 12.12 -0.98 -11.69
C ASP A 7 11.18 -0.29 -12.69
N LYS A 8 10.55 -1.09 -13.54
CA LYS A 8 9.63 -0.60 -14.55
C LYS A 8 8.32 -0.20 -13.87
N PRO A 9 7.84 1.04 -14.03
CA PRO A 9 6.56 1.45 -13.47
C PRO A 9 5.41 0.60 -14.02
N PHE A 10 4.62 0.00 -13.14
CA PHE A 10 3.41 -0.70 -13.53
C PHE A 10 2.43 0.28 -14.19
N LYS A 11 1.95 -0.06 -15.38
CA LYS A 11 1.03 0.78 -16.18
C LYS A 11 1.47 2.26 -16.32
N GLY A 12 2.79 2.52 -16.32
CA GLY A 12 3.33 3.88 -16.41
C GLY A 12 3.12 4.76 -15.17
N GLN A 13 2.69 4.18 -14.04
CA GLN A 13 2.42 4.91 -12.80
C GLN A 13 3.71 5.22 -12.04
N HIS A 14 4.23 6.43 -12.20
CA HIS A 14 5.43 6.89 -11.51
C HIS A 14 5.10 7.49 -10.13
N PHE A 15 5.33 6.74 -9.05
CA PHE A 15 5.07 7.15 -7.66
C PHE A 15 5.48 8.60 -7.35
N GLY A 16 6.76 8.95 -7.55
CA GLY A 16 7.27 10.29 -7.24
C GLY A 16 6.65 11.43 -8.07
N LYS A 17 6.18 11.16 -9.30
CA LYS A 17 5.44 12.16 -10.11
C LYS A 17 4.00 12.30 -9.60
N LEU A 18 3.33 11.18 -9.34
CA LEU A 18 1.95 11.13 -8.85
C LEU A 18 1.82 11.81 -7.47
N ARG A 19 2.69 11.45 -6.53
CA ARG A 19 2.76 12.05 -5.19
C ARG A 19 2.95 13.56 -5.26
N ARG A 20 3.96 14.05 -6.01
CA ARG A 20 4.19 15.50 -6.18
C ARG A 20 2.98 16.22 -6.78
N ARG A 21 2.32 15.61 -7.76
CA ARG A 21 1.11 16.18 -8.38
C ARG A 21 -0.03 16.31 -7.36
N CYS A 22 -0.27 15.29 -6.57
CA CYS A 22 -1.29 15.28 -5.51
C CYS A 22 -1.01 16.35 -4.45
N LEU A 23 0.23 16.44 -3.97
CA LEU A 23 0.67 17.45 -3.02
C LEU A 23 0.49 18.87 -3.55
N ARG A 24 0.92 19.13 -4.79
CA ARG A 24 0.73 20.44 -5.45
C ARG A 24 -0.74 20.83 -5.56
N LYS A 25 -1.61 19.87 -5.84
CA LYS A 25 -3.06 20.09 -5.98
C LYS A 25 -3.80 20.08 -4.64
N ARG A 26 -3.13 19.79 -3.52
CA ARG A 26 -3.75 19.56 -2.20
C ARG A 26 -4.90 18.55 -2.26
N LYS A 27 -4.74 17.49 -3.07
CA LYS A 27 -5.71 16.39 -3.21
C LYS A 27 -5.04 15.06 -2.89
N LEU A 28 -5.79 14.15 -2.28
CA LEU A 28 -5.34 12.79 -2.08
C LEU A 28 -5.41 12.01 -3.41
N PHE A 29 -4.47 11.09 -3.59
CA PHE A 29 -4.42 10.24 -4.77
C PHE A 29 -5.63 9.30 -4.81
N ILE A 30 -6.18 9.14 -6.01
CA ILE A 30 -7.18 8.14 -6.38
C ILE A 30 -6.58 7.43 -7.58
N ASP A 31 -6.45 6.11 -7.48
CA ASP A 31 -5.87 5.31 -8.54
C ASP A 31 -6.91 5.08 -9.65
N GLY A 32 -6.57 5.47 -10.87
CA GLY A 32 -7.41 5.21 -12.04
C GLY A 32 -7.32 3.75 -12.54
N GLU A 33 -6.21 3.07 -12.24
CA GLU A 33 -5.97 1.68 -12.63
C GLU A 33 -6.53 0.67 -11.63
N PHE A 34 -6.86 1.14 -10.42
CA PHE A 34 -7.45 0.36 -9.35
C PHE A 34 -8.41 1.24 -8.53
N PRO A 35 -9.57 1.62 -9.11
CA PRO A 35 -10.49 2.58 -8.49
C PRO A 35 -11.15 2.00 -7.22
N PRO A 36 -11.55 2.83 -6.25
CA PRO A 36 -12.23 2.39 -5.03
C PRO A 36 -13.71 2.04 -5.31
N THR A 37 -13.95 1.04 -6.16
CA THR A 37 -15.27 0.59 -6.60
C THR A 37 -15.32 -0.94 -6.66
N GLY A 38 -16.52 -1.50 -6.88
CA GLY A 38 -16.72 -2.96 -6.95
C GLY A 38 -15.88 -3.67 -8.02
N SER A 39 -15.51 -2.98 -9.11
CA SER A 39 -14.67 -3.56 -10.17
C SER A 39 -13.28 -3.97 -9.69
N SER A 40 -12.79 -3.37 -8.60
CA SER A 40 -11.50 -3.69 -7.98
C SER A 40 -11.61 -4.82 -6.95
N LEU A 41 -12.82 -5.21 -6.55
CA LEU A 41 -13.06 -6.27 -5.57
C LEU A 41 -13.36 -7.61 -6.25
N PHE A 42 -14.15 -7.60 -7.32
CA PHE A 42 -14.62 -8.82 -7.96
C PHE A 42 -14.64 -8.67 -9.48
N PHE A 43 -14.17 -9.70 -10.16
CA PHE A 43 -14.15 -9.76 -11.63
C PHE A 43 -15.49 -10.25 -12.21
N SER A 44 -16.11 -11.25 -11.58
CA SER A 44 -17.26 -11.99 -12.13
C SER A 44 -18.56 -11.86 -11.33
N ARG A 45 -18.53 -11.20 -10.17
CA ARG A 45 -19.71 -11.00 -9.31
C ARG A 45 -19.81 -9.56 -8.83
N PRO A 46 -21.02 -9.03 -8.57
CA PRO A 46 -21.16 -7.74 -7.94
C PRO A 46 -20.54 -7.76 -6.54
N ALA A 47 -19.92 -6.64 -6.16
CA ALA A 47 -19.44 -6.45 -4.79
C ALA A 47 -20.62 -6.35 -3.81
N PRO A 48 -20.52 -6.91 -2.61
CA PRO A 48 -21.46 -6.66 -1.53
C PRO A 48 -21.69 -5.16 -1.31
N ALA A 49 -22.96 -4.77 -1.12
CA ALA A 49 -23.37 -3.37 -1.02
C ALA A 49 -22.92 -2.69 0.29
N ASP A 50 -22.52 -3.48 1.28
CA ASP A 50 -22.08 -3.05 2.61
C ASP A 50 -20.58 -2.69 2.67
N ILE A 51 -19.82 -2.90 1.59
CA ILE A 51 -18.40 -2.55 1.54
C ILE A 51 -18.23 -1.06 1.24
N VAL A 52 -17.62 -0.34 2.19
CA VAL A 52 -17.28 1.09 2.07
C VAL A 52 -15.77 1.27 2.06
N TRP A 53 -15.26 1.98 1.03
CA TRP A 53 -13.85 2.32 0.93
C TRP A 53 -13.50 3.47 1.88
N LYS A 54 -12.57 3.23 2.80
CA LYS A 54 -12.06 4.22 3.76
C LYS A 54 -10.54 4.30 3.68
N ARG A 55 -9.99 5.50 3.91
CA ARG A 55 -8.53 5.65 4.09
C ARG A 55 -8.15 5.34 5.53
N PRO A 56 -6.87 5.03 5.83
CA PRO A 56 -6.45 4.74 7.20
C PRO A 56 -6.82 5.83 8.22
N LYS A 57 -6.75 7.11 7.84
CA LYS A 57 -7.16 8.25 8.69
C LYS A 57 -8.66 8.31 8.98
N ASP A 58 -9.49 7.67 8.16
CA ASP A 58 -10.94 7.59 8.34
C ASP A 58 -11.33 6.37 9.21
N ILE A 59 -10.35 5.52 9.55
CA ILE A 59 -10.52 4.30 10.36
C ILE A 59 -9.97 4.52 11.76
N ILE A 60 -8.77 5.12 11.88
CA ILE A 60 -8.10 5.39 13.15
C ILE A 60 -7.44 6.77 13.15
N PRO A 61 -7.39 7.51 14.29
CA PRO A 61 -6.86 8.87 14.32
C PRO A 61 -5.38 9.01 13.96
N ASP A 62 -4.54 8.06 14.39
CA ASP A 62 -3.09 8.09 14.16
C ASP A 62 -2.63 6.81 13.44
N PRO A 63 -2.92 6.67 12.13
CA PRO A 63 -2.52 5.49 11.39
C PRO A 63 -1.00 5.44 11.26
N LYS A 64 -0.42 4.26 11.44
CA LYS A 64 1.00 4.00 11.18
C LYS A 64 1.14 3.07 9.99
N PHE A 65 2.22 3.23 9.24
CA PHE A 65 2.53 2.31 8.15
C PHE A 65 3.30 1.09 8.69
N PHE A 66 4.20 1.31 9.65
CA PHE A 66 4.81 0.29 10.50
C PHE A 66 4.80 0.79 11.95
N ILE A 67 4.62 -0.12 12.89
CA ILE A 67 4.90 0.09 14.32
C ILE A 67 6.19 -0.68 14.59
N ASP A 68 7.27 0.03 14.91
CA ASP A 68 8.63 -0.52 15.10
C ASP A 68 9.20 -1.27 13.89
N LYS A 69 8.94 -2.58 13.78
CA LYS A 69 9.39 -3.48 12.70
C LYS A 69 8.19 -4.21 12.11
N ALA A 70 8.27 -4.56 10.83
CA ALA A 70 7.37 -5.56 10.28
C ALA A 70 7.57 -6.89 11.02
N SER A 71 6.49 -7.54 11.41
CA SER A 71 6.47 -8.81 12.15
C SER A 71 5.43 -9.75 11.55
N ALA A 72 5.59 -11.07 11.71
CA ALA A 72 4.54 -12.03 11.39
C ALA A 72 3.21 -11.72 12.13
N ASP A 73 3.31 -11.15 13.34
CA ASP A 73 2.15 -10.77 14.16
C ASP A 73 1.31 -9.62 13.57
N ASP A 74 1.83 -8.88 12.59
CA ASP A 74 1.11 -7.79 11.93
C ASP A 74 0.02 -8.31 10.97
N PHE A 75 -0.02 -9.62 10.71
CA PHE A 75 -0.90 -10.22 9.70
C PHE A 75 -1.98 -11.07 10.34
N SER A 76 -3.23 -10.66 10.14
CA SER A 76 -4.42 -11.44 10.46
C SER A 76 -5.23 -11.71 9.21
N GLN A 77 -5.76 -12.92 9.08
CA GLN A 77 -6.61 -13.30 7.96
C GLN A 77 -7.99 -12.65 8.11
N GLY A 78 -8.39 -11.87 7.10
CA GLY A 78 -9.76 -11.38 6.95
C GLY A 78 -10.71 -12.43 6.36
N SER A 79 -11.96 -12.02 6.10
CA SER A 79 -13.03 -12.90 5.60
C SER A 79 -12.82 -13.46 4.19
N LEU A 80 -11.82 -12.99 3.45
CA LEU A 80 -11.62 -13.30 2.02
C LEU A 80 -10.90 -14.63 1.74
N GLY A 81 -10.51 -15.39 2.77
CA GLY A 81 -10.02 -16.78 2.58
C GLY A 81 -8.63 -16.92 1.95
N ASN A 82 -7.78 -15.89 1.99
CA ASN A 82 -6.46 -15.89 1.33
C ASN A 82 -5.31 -16.24 2.31
N CYS A 83 -5.43 -17.34 3.05
CA CYS A 83 -4.42 -17.75 4.05
C CYS A 83 -3.00 -17.86 3.47
N TRP A 84 -2.87 -18.32 2.23
CA TRP A 84 -1.60 -18.42 1.51
C TRP A 84 -0.90 -17.07 1.33
N PHE A 85 -1.66 -15.98 1.14
CA PHE A 85 -1.12 -14.64 1.00
C PHE A 85 -0.63 -14.11 2.35
N VAL A 86 -1.44 -14.30 3.39
CA VAL A 86 -1.11 -13.92 4.79
C VAL A 86 0.19 -14.61 5.23
N ALA A 87 0.30 -15.92 4.98
CA ALA A 87 1.50 -16.69 5.31
C ALA A 87 2.74 -16.17 4.55
N ALA A 88 2.61 -15.87 3.26
CA ALA A 88 3.71 -15.31 2.47
C ALA A 88 4.16 -13.94 3.00
N CYS A 89 3.23 -13.06 3.35
CA CYS A 89 3.53 -11.75 3.93
C CYS A 89 4.24 -11.88 5.29
N ALA A 90 3.77 -12.79 6.15
CA ALA A 90 4.42 -13.07 7.44
C ALA A 90 5.88 -13.54 7.26
N CYS A 91 6.14 -14.47 6.33
CA CYS A 91 7.51 -14.90 6.03
C CYS A 91 8.39 -13.75 5.52
N ILE A 92 7.85 -12.86 4.68
CA ILE A 92 8.58 -11.69 4.16
C ILE A 92 8.90 -10.71 5.28
N ALA A 93 7.97 -10.49 6.23
CA ALA A 93 8.12 -9.52 7.30
C ALA A 93 9.24 -9.87 8.29
N GLU A 94 9.45 -11.16 8.57
CA GLU A 94 10.51 -11.63 9.45
C GLU A 94 11.93 -11.38 8.91
N ASP A 95 12.09 -11.22 7.60
CA ASP A 95 13.38 -10.89 7.00
C ASP A 95 13.45 -9.41 6.60
N SER A 96 14.23 -8.65 7.37
CA SER A 96 14.39 -7.21 7.15
C SER A 96 14.99 -6.83 5.79
N ALA A 97 15.75 -7.71 5.16
CA ALA A 97 16.31 -7.48 3.83
C ALA A 97 15.27 -7.77 2.73
N LEU A 98 14.33 -8.69 2.97
CA LEU A 98 13.26 -8.99 2.02
C LEU A 98 12.16 -7.93 2.03
N TRP A 99 11.58 -7.61 3.18
CA TRP A 99 10.47 -6.65 3.19
C TRP A 99 10.89 -5.25 2.73
N LYS A 100 12.14 -4.83 2.99
CA LYS A 100 12.68 -3.55 2.48
C LYS A 100 12.83 -3.50 0.95
N LYS A 101 12.90 -4.66 0.28
CA LYS A 101 12.83 -4.73 -1.18
C LYS A 101 11.39 -4.56 -1.67
N VAL A 102 10.42 -5.15 -0.96
CA VAL A 102 8.99 -5.06 -1.26
C VAL A 102 8.41 -3.67 -0.98
N VAL A 103 8.86 -3.03 0.10
CA VAL A 103 8.51 -1.65 0.48
C VAL A 103 9.75 -0.75 0.33
N PRO A 104 10.09 -0.35 -0.91
CA PRO A 104 11.21 0.58 -1.13
C PRO A 104 10.95 1.92 -0.45
N ASP A 105 12.01 2.63 -0.08
CA ASP A 105 11.94 4.01 0.45
C ASP A 105 10.92 4.16 1.60
N TYR A 106 10.74 3.12 2.42
CA TYR A 106 9.66 3.02 3.40
C TYR A 106 9.54 4.24 4.33
N LYS A 107 10.68 4.88 4.67
CA LYS A 107 10.74 6.11 5.47
C LYS A 107 10.03 7.30 4.83
N GLU A 108 9.92 7.33 3.51
CA GLU A 108 9.19 8.37 2.78
C GLU A 108 7.69 8.08 2.65
N GLN A 109 7.30 6.83 2.90
CA GLN A 109 5.94 6.32 2.79
C GLN A 109 5.19 6.29 4.11
N VAL A 110 5.80 6.72 5.22
CA VAL A 110 5.16 6.72 6.55
C VAL A 110 4.13 7.84 6.72
N PHE A 111 3.17 7.59 7.61
CA PHE A 111 2.33 8.62 8.20
C PHE A 111 3.11 9.32 9.32
N SER A 112 3.59 10.53 9.05
CA SER A 112 4.32 11.34 10.02
C SER A 112 3.88 12.80 9.88
N PRO A 113 3.84 13.58 10.97
CA PRO A 113 3.67 15.04 10.90
C PRO A 113 4.67 15.72 9.96
N ASN A 114 5.87 15.16 9.85
CA ASN A 114 6.95 15.68 9.00
C ASN A 114 6.92 15.11 7.57
N SER A 115 6.07 14.12 7.30
CA SER A 115 5.90 13.53 5.97
C SER A 115 4.68 14.12 5.28
N ARG A 116 4.86 14.59 4.04
CA ARG A 116 3.74 15.07 3.23
C ARG A 116 2.94 13.89 2.70
N TYR A 117 1.92 13.49 3.44
CA TYR A 117 0.94 12.48 3.05
C TYR A 117 0.12 12.96 1.85
N ALA A 118 -0.02 12.09 0.85
CA ALA A 118 -0.80 12.37 -0.36
C ALA A 118 -1.76 11.23 -0.72
N GLY A 119 -2.00 10.28 0.20
CA GLY A 119 -2.89 9.14 -0.04
C GLY A 119 -2.38 8.14 -1.09
N ILE A 120 -1.06 8.03 -1.26
CA ILE A 120 -0.41 7.14 -2.22
C ILE A 120 0.77 6.42 -1.56
N PHE A 121 0.95 5.15 -1.93
CA PHE A 121 2.03 4.25 -1.53
C PHE A 121 2.54 3.53 -2.78
N HIS A 122 3.71 2.89 -2.70
CA HIS A 122 4.22 2.00 -3.74
C HIS A 122 4.97 0.81 -3.14
N PHE A 123 4.89 -0.30 -3.86
CA PHE A 123 5.49 -1.59 -3.52
C PHE A 123 6.21 -2.14 -4.75
N LYS A 124 7.08 -3.14 -4.58
CA LYS A 124 7.75 -3.89 -5.65
C LYS A 124 7.46 -5.37 -5.56
#